data_AF-A0A242N4Y3-F1
#
_entry.id   AF-A0A242N4Y3-F1
#
_cell.length_a   1.000
_cell.length_b   1.000
_cell.length_c   1.000
_cell.angle_alpha   90.00
_cell.angle_beta   90.00
_cell.angle_gamma   90.00
#
_symmetry.space_group_name_H-M   'P 1'
#
loop_
_entity.id
_entity.type
_entity.pdbx_description
1 polymer ?
#
loop_
_entity_poly.entity_id
_entity_poly.type
_entity_poly.pdbx_seq_one_letter_code
_entity_poly.pdbx_strand_id
1 'polypeptide(L)'
;MQIRISQFKTRFTLFLAALGCTLSLTALAADCPQFSPDGRAPIVVNAKMRASTQQLCYSDFAVLHSGVTHGPLWSAEHLTAQHIDDARDNARTNRFFVDKQLPPGDSATLSDYKRSGYDRGHMSPAGDRWDKKSMAESFSLANVVPQNPSNNRRIWSRIEQAVRRLVEESGEAYVVTGPIFSGRQLQTIGESRVLVPTQLYKVVYMPQRKLAFAVVVDNTPTNEYTVKTVHELEAMSGLQFPGIPDSLKDQRIGGLKGV
;
A
#
# COMPACT_ATOMS: atom_id res chain seq x y z
N MET A 1 -13.84 -56.91 -76.89
CA MET A 1 -12.42 -56.57 -76.68
C MET A 1 -12.34 -55.60 -75.51
N GLN A 2 -11.79 -56.08 -74.40
CA GLN A 2 -11.63 -55.32 -73.14
C GLN A 2 -10.74 -54.10 -73.35
N ILE A 3 -11.15 -52.92 -72.86
CA ILE A 3 -10.21 -51.90 -72.41
C ILE A 3 -10.73 -51.29 -71.10
N ARG A 4 -9.79 -51.16 -70.17
CA ARG A 4 -9.89 -50.96 -68.73
C ARG A 4 -9.58 -49.50 -68.37
N ILE A 5 -10.22 -49.06 -67.28
CA ILE A 5 -9.72 -48.16 -66.22
C ILE A 5 -9.66 -46.65 -66.52
N SER A 6 -10.40 -45.90 -65.71
CA SER A 6 -9.84 -44.79 -64.92
C SER A 6 -10.77 -44.50 -63.73
N GLN A 7 -10.36 -44.94 -62.54
CA GLN A 7 -11.03 -44.57 -61.29
C GLN A 7 -10.42 -43.27 -60.75
N PHE A 8 -11.23 -42.21 -60.70
CA PHE A 8 -10.91 -41.01 -59.94
C PHE A 8 -11.21 -41.25 -58.46
N LYS A 9 -10.16 -41.28 -57.63
CA LYS A 9 -10.29 -41.27 -56.16
C LYS A 9 -10.30 -39.82 -55.68
N THR A 10 -11.48 -39.29 -55.38
CA THR A 10 -11.62 -38.00 -54.69
C THR A 10 -11.32 -38.22 -53.20
N ARG A 11 -10.19 -37.71 -52.71
CA ARG A 11 -9.86 -37.69 -51.28
C ARG A 11 -10.58 -36.51 -50.62
N PHE A 12 -11.59 -36.80 -49.80
CA PHE A 12 -12.19 -35.83 -48.89
C PHE A 12 -11.33 -35.75 -47.63
N THR A 13 -10.61 -34.65 -47.45
CA THR A 13 -9.86 -34.37 -46.22
C THR A 13 -10.82 -33.70 -45.24
N LEU A 14 -11.28 -34.42 -44.22
CA LEU A 14 -12.02 -33.82 -43.11
C LEU A 14 -11.05 -32.98 -42.25
N PHE A 15 -11.22 -31.66 -42.29
CA PHE A 15 -10.62 -30.76 -41.29
C PHE A 15 -11.49 -30.80 -40.02
N LEU A 16 -11.05 -31.53 -38.99
CA LEU A 16 -11.57 -31.32 -37.64
C LEU A 16 -11.01 -30.00 -37.11
N ALA A 17 -11.85 -28.97 -37.08
CA ALA A 17 -11.57 -27.75 -36.33
C ALA A 17 -11.69 -28.07 -34.83
N ALA A 18 -10.54 -28.30 -34.17
CA ALA A 18 -10.50 -28.38 -32.72
C ALA A 18 -10.75 -26.98 -32.15
N LEU A 19 -11.97 -26.75 -31.64
CA LEU A 19 -12.32 -25.55 -30.89
C LEU A 19 -11.56 -25.60 -29.56
N GLY A 20 -10.38 -24.98 -29.52
CA GLY A 20 -9.60 -24.78 -28.30
C GLY A 20 -10.36 -23.83 -27.38
N CYS A 21 -11.05 -24.38 -26.38
CA CYS A 21 -11.66 -23.59 -25.32
C CYS A 21 -10.54 -23.06 -24.42
N THR A 22 -10.05 -21.86 -24.71
CA THR A 22 -9.10 -21.16 -23.84
C THR A 22 -9.84 -20.76 -22.56
N LEU A 23 -9.67 -21.53 -21.49
CA LEU A 23 -10.03 -21.12 -20.15
C LEU A 23 -9.11 -19.96 -19.75
N SER A 24 -9.60 -18.74 -19.93
CA SER A 24 -8.99 -17.55 -19.34
C SER A 24 -9.14 -17.66 -17.82
N LEU A 25 -8.10 -18.13 -17.15
CA LEU A 25 -7.93 -17.96 -15.71
C LEU A 25 -7.79 -16.45 -15.45
N THR A 26 -8.90 -15.77 -15.21
CA THR A 26 -8.87 -14.47 -14.58
C THR A 26 -8.33 -14.70 -13.18
N ALA A 27 -7.04 -14.41 -12.95
CA ALA A 27 -6.52 -14.26 -11.61
C ALA A 27 -7.41 -13.23 -10.92
N LEU A 28 -8.22 -13.68 -9.96
CA LEU A 28 -8.96 -12.77 -9.10
C LEU A 28 -7.90 -11.89 -8.44
N ALA A 29 -7.95 -10.59 -8.70
CA ALA A 29 -7.13 -9.64 -7.95
C ALA A 29 -7.40 -9.90 -6.46
N ALA A 30 -6.34 -10.18 -5.69
CA ALA A 30 -6.49 -10.36 -4.26
C ALA A 30 -7.06 -9.05 -3.70
N ASP A 31 -8.25 -9.13 -3.13
CA ASP A 31 -8.86 -8.01 -2.42
C ASP A 31 -8.88 -8.33 -0.93
N CYS A 32 -8.58 -7.32 -0.12
CA CYS A 32 -8.51 -7.41 1.34
C CYS A 32 -9.42 -6.34 1.94
N PRO A 33 -10.74 -6.46 1.72
CA PRO A 33 -11.71 -5.44 2.09
C PRO A 33 -11.74 -5.15 3.59
N GLN A 34 -11.33 -6.11 4.44
CA GLN A 34 -11.31 -5.96 5.89
C GLN A 34 -10.42 -4.81 6.38
N PHE A 35 -9.46 -4.34 5.57
CA PHE A 35 -8.56 -3.25 5.96
C PHE A 35 -9.04 -1.88 5.49
N SER A 36 -10.25 -1.79 4.94
CA SER A 36 -10.83 -0.56 4.45
C SER A 36 -12.28 -0.41 4.91
N PRO A 37 -12.72 0.80 5.28
CA PRO A 37 -14.11 1.02 5.67
C PRO A 37 -15.06 0.63 4.54
N ASP A 38 -16.16 -0.05 4.88
CA ASP A 38 -17.12 -0.63 3.92
C ASP A 38 -16.51 -1.54 2.84
N GLY A 39 -15.29 -2.05 3.06
CA GLY A 39 -14.57 -2.84 2.04
C GLY A 39 -14.08 -2.03 0.84
N ARG A 40 -14.04 -0.69 0.93
CA ARG A 40 -13.70 0.19 -0.19
C ARG A 40 -12.34 0.84 -0.01
N ALA A 41 -11.32 0.22 -0.61
CA ALA A 41 -9.92 0.65 -0.54
C ALA A 41 -9.67 2.05 -1.15
N PRO A 42 -8.56 2.72 -0.78
CA PRO A 42 -8.17 3.99 -1.38
C PRO A 42 -7.95 3.87 -2.89
N ILE A 43 -8.48 4.83 -3.64
CA ILE A 43 -8.38 4.87 -5.11
C ILE A 43 -7.31 5.86 -5.52
N VAL A 44 -6.37 5.42 -6.36
CA VAL A 44 -5.38 6.30 -6.99
C VAL A 44 -5.99 6.95 -8.22
N VAL A 45 -6.26 8.26 -8.19
CA VAL A 45 -6.91 8.94 -9.32
C VAL A 45 -5.93 9.20 -10.48
N ASN A 46 -4.65 9.39 -10.17
CA ASN A 46 -3.63 9.63 -11.19
C ASN A 46 -3.33 8.35 -12.00
N ALA A 47 -3.78 8.32 -13.26
CA ALA A 47 -3.59 7.18 -14.15
C ALA A 47 -2.12 6.79 -14.37
N LYS A 48 -1.18 7.75 -14.34
CA LYS A 48 0.26 7.46 -14.49
C LYS A 48 0.79 6.65 -13.30
N MET A 49 0.32 6.96 -12.10
CA MET A 49 0.70 6.24 -10.89
C MET A 49 0.09 4.83 -10.84
N ARG A 50 -1.02 4.59 -11.56
CA ARG A 50 -1.69 3.29 -11.68
C ARG A 50 -1.08 2.34 -12.73
N ALA A 51 -0.15 2.81 -13.57
CA ALA A 51 0.28 2.05 -14.75
C ALA A 51 0.95 0.70 -14.43
N SER A 52 1.65 0.61 -13.29
CA SER A 52 2.17 -0.64 -12.75
C SER A 52 1.85 -0.67 -11.26
N THR A 53 0.67 -1.15 -10.89
CA THR A 53 0.27 -1.31 -9.49
C THR A 53 -0.23 -2.70 -9.20
N GLN A 54 0.14 -3.21 -8.03
CA GLN A 54 -0.33 -4.49 -7.51
C GLN A 54 -0.75 -4.34 -6.06
N GLN A 55 -1.97 -4.77 -5.75
CA GLN A 55 -2.43 -4.87 -4.36
C GLN A 55 -1.86 -6.16 -3.75
N LEU A 56 -1.24 -6.03 -2.59
CA LEU A 56 -0.73 -7.11 -1.77
C LEU A 56 -1.55 -7.16 -0.48
N CYS A 57 -2.12 -8.32 -0.19
CA CYS A 57 -2.87 -8.56 1.04
C CYS A 57 -2.01 -9.38 1.99
N TYR A 58 -1.53 -8.74 3.05
CA TYR A 58 -0.84 -9.38 4.15
C TYR A 58 -1.85 -9.82 5.23
N SER A 59 -1.34 -10.42 6.30
CA SER A 59 -2.19 -11.00 7.35
C SER A 59 -3.01 -9.94 8.09
N ASP A 60 -2.47 -8.74 8.29
CA ASP A 60 -3.14 -7.67 9.05
C ASP A 60 -3.01 -6.25 8.43
N PHE A 61 -2.65 -6.17 7.15
CA PHE A 61 -2.67 -4.93 6.37
C PHE A 61 -2.71 -5.22 4.86
N ALA A 62 -3.08 -4.21 4.09
CA ALA A 62 -3.02 -4.18 2.64
C ALA A 62 -2.02 -3.14 2.16
N VAL A 63 -1.36 -3.39 1.04
CA VAL A 63 -0.50 -2.42 0.36
C VAL A 63 -0.90 -2.33 -1.10
N LEU A 64 -1.03 -1.12 -1.64
CA LEU A 64 -0.99 -0.92 -3.08
C LEU A 64 0.43 -0.53 -3.48
N HIS A 65 1.19 -1.49 -3.99
CA HIS A 65 2.55 -1.29 -4.45
C HIS A 65 2.56 -0.71 -5.87
N SER A 66 3.56 0.10 -6.21
CA SER A 66 3.78 0.61 -7.55
C SER A 66 5.16 0.27 -8.09
N GLY A 67 5.21 -0.39 -9.26
CA GLY A 67 6.44 -0.58 -10.02
C GLY A 67 7.00 0.72 -10.62
N VAL A 68 6.23 1.82 -10.61
CA VAL A 68 6.71 3.15 -11.03
C VAL A 68 7.52 3.83 -9.92
N THR A 69 7.08 3.70 -8.66
CA THR A 69 7.76 4.30 -7.50
C THR A 69 8.79 3.35 -6.87
N HIS A 70 8.68 2.05 -7.18
CA HIS A 70 9.34 0.94 -6.50
C HIS A 70 9.01 0.84 -5.01
N GLY A 71 7.84 1.36 -4.60
CA GLY A 71 7.34 1.37 -3.24
C GLY A 71 5.80 1.50 -3.17
N PRO A 72 5.22 1.62 -1.97
CA PRO A 72 3.78 1.73 -1.80
C PRO A 72 3.25 3.09 -2.27
N LEU A 73 2.03 3.12 -2.81
CA LEU A 73 1.22 4.34 -2.96
C LEU A 73 0.34 4.58 -1.73
N TRP A 74 -0.05 3.50 -1.07
CA TRP A 74 -0.68 3.50 0.24
C TRP A 74 -0.52 2.12 0.90
N SER A 75 -0.63 2.11 2.22
CA SER A 75 -0.84 0.93 3.06
C SER A 75 -2.07 1.18 3.93
N ALA A 76 -2.94 0.18 4.08
CA ALA A 76 -4.19 0.28 4.82
C ALA A 76 -4.28 -0.83 5.87
N GLU A 77 -4.74 -0.48 7.06
CA GLU A 77 -4.87 -1.38 8.20
C GLU A 77 -6.13 -1.07 9.01
N HIS A 78 -6.70 -2.12 9.61
CA HIS A 78 -7.78 -2.00 10.59
C HIS A 78 -7.19 -2.35 11.97
N LEU A 79 -7.07 -1.33 12.81
CA LEU A 79 -6.51 -1.44 14.14
C LEU A 79 -7.65 -1.57 15.15
N THR A 80 -7.48 -2.48 16.11
CA THR A 80 -8.36 -2.61 17.28
C THR A 80 -7.56 -2.37 18.54
N ALA A 81 -8.22 -1.91 19.61
CA ALA A 81 -7.57 -1.73 20.91
C ALA A 81 -6.90 -3.02 21.41
N GLN A 82 -7.53 -4.18 21.16
CA GLN A 82 -6.96 -5.49 21.51
C GLN A 82 -5.66 -5.77 20.74
N HIS A 83 -5.65 -5.58 19.42
CA HIS A 83 -4.43 -5.79 18.63
C HIS A 83 -3.29 -4.87 19.06
N ILE A 84 -3.59 -3.61 19.43
CA ILE A 84 -2.58 -2.68 19.94
C ILE A 84 -2.01 -3.16 21.28
N ASP A 85 -2.84 -3.71 22.16
CA ASP A 85 -2.37 -4.26 23.43
C ASP A 85 -1.51 -5.51 23.21
N ASP A 86 -1.98 -6.46 22.39
CA ASP A 86 -1.26 -7.69 22.03
C ASP A 86 0.10 -7.41 21.35
N ALA A 87 0.19 -6.33 20.57
CA ALA A 87 1.41 -5.93 19.87
C ALA A 87 2.55 -5.47 20.82
N ARG A 88 2.25 -5.08 22.07
CA ARG A 88 3.26 -4.61 23.03
C ARG A 88 4.33 -5.65 23.34
N ASP A 89 3.94 -6.92 23.36
CA ASP A 89 4.81 -8.04 23.71
C ASP A 89 5.46 -8.69 22.48
N ASN A 90 5.19 -8.19 21.27
CA ASN A 90 5.67 -8.80 20.04
C ASN A 90 7.08 -8.30 19.67
N ALA A 91 8.03 -9.23 19.56
CA ALA A 91 9.42 -8.91 19.25
C ALA A 91 9.62 -8.61 17.75
N ARG A 92 10.22 -7.45 17.45
CA ARG A 92 10.57 -7.06 16.08
C ARG A 92 11.57 -8.02 15.44
N THR A 93 11.30 -8.48 14.22
CA THR A 93 12.24 -9.34 13.47
C THR A 93 13.43 -8.56 12.93
N ASN A 94 13.22 -7.29 12.50
CA ASN A 94 14.22 -6.43 11.86
C ASN A 94 14.85 -7.03 10.59
N ARG A 95 14.13 -7.93 9.91
CA ARG A 95 14.59 -8.64 8.70
C ARG A 95 13.82 -8.17 7.48
N PHE A 96 14.31 -7.12 6.84
CA PHE A 96 13.76 -6.63 5.58
C PHE A 96 14.00 -7.61 4.43
N PHE A 97 13.02 -7.75 3.55
CA PHE A 97 13.08 -8.64 2.39
C PHE A 97 12.36 -8.05 1.17
N VAL A 98 12.74 -8.52 -0.02
CA VAL A 98 12.06 -8.22 -1.29
C VAL A 98 10.87 -9.16 -1.44
N ASP A 99 9.67 -8.62 -1.69
CA ASP A 99 8.48 -9.43 -1.86
C ASP A 99 8.51 -10.19 -3.19
N LYS A 100 8.37 -11.51 -3.13
CA LYS A 100 8.41 -12.38 -4.31
C LYS A 100 7.08 -12.41 -5.06
N GLN A 101 6.01 -11.82 -4.52
CA GLN A 101 4.73 -11.69 -5.19
C GLN A 101 4.75 -10.59 -6.26
N LEU A 102 5.71 -9.66 -6.18
CA LEU A 102 5.87 -8.58 -7.13
C LEU A 102 6.63 -9.04 -8.39
N PRO A 103 6.33 -8.46 -9.57
CA PRO A 103 7.12 -8.70 -10.77
C PRO A 103 8.61 -8.38 -10.57
N PRO A 104 9.52 -9.13 -11.20
CA PRO A 104 10.94 -8.81 -11.15
C PRO A 104 11.23 -7.37 -11.60
N GLY A 105 11.91 -6.60 -10.75
CA GLY A 105 12.25 -5.20 -11.01
C GLY A 105 11.26 -4.18 -10.46
N ASP A 106 10.06 -4.58 -10.04
CA ASP A 106 9.05 -3.64 -9.54
C ASP A 106 9.26 -3.24 -8.07
N SER A 107 10.02 -4.03 -7.29
CA SER A 107 10.32 -3.73 -5.89
C SER A 107 11.67 -3.04 -5.73
N ALA A 108 11.79 -2.17 -4.72
CA ALA A 108 13.08 -1.79 -4.17
C ALA A 108 13.87 -3.02 -3.67
N THR A 109 15.19 -2.88 -3.62
CA THR A 109 16.12 -3.85 -3.06
C THR A 109 16.81 -3.31 -1.80
N LEU A 110 17.42 -4.18 -1.00
CA LEU A 110 18.20 -3.76 0.17
C LEU A 110 19.42 -2.89 -0.21
N SER A 111 20.01 -3.13 -1.38
CA SER A 111 21.12 -2.34 -1.91
C SER A 111 20.73 -0.90 -2.19
N ASP A 112 19.49 -0.63 -2.61
CA ASP A 112 19.04 0.72 -2.94
C ASP A 112 19.08 1.65 -1.72
N TYR A 113 18.81 1.11 -0.53
CA TYR A 113 18.86 1.86 0.73
C TYR A 113 20.28 2.00 1.30
N LYS A 114 21.21 1.13 0.90
CA LYS A 114 22.57 1.09 1.48
C LYS A 114 23.32 2.38 1.13
N ARG A 115 23.72 3.14 2.17
CA ARG A 115 24.42 4.45 2.04
C ARG A 115 23.61 5.52 1.29
N SER A 116 22.29 5.36 1.17
CA SER A 116 21.41 6.37 0.56
C SER A 116 21.19 7.61 1.43
N GLY A 117 21.43 7.51 2.74
CA GLY A 117 21.07 8.53 3.72
C GLY A 117 19.62 8.42 4.23
N TYR A 118 18.82 7.51 3.68
CA TYR A 118 17.43 7.28 4.08
C TYR A 118 17.27 6.02 4.93
N ASP A 119 16.32 6.09 5.86
CA ASP A 119 15.80 4.92 6.53
C ASP A 119 14.80 4.16 5.64
N ARG A 120 14.59 2.90 6.00
CA ARG A 120 13.48 2.07 5.52
C ARG A 120 12.24 2.36 6.37
N GLY A 121 11.51 3.42 5.99
CA GLY A 121 10.31 3.88 6.69
C GLY A 121 9.10 3.02 6.36
N HIS A 122 8.45 2.45 7.37
CA HIS A 122 7.27 1.58 7.18
C HIS A 122 6.02 2.44 6.97
N MET A 123 5.10 2.02 6.10
CA MET A 123 3.77 2.63 6.02
C MET A 123 2.81 2.01 7.04
N SER A 124 2.71 0.68 7.06
CA SER A 124 2.13 -0.08 8.17
C SER A 124 3.22 -0.51 9.15
N PRO A 125 3.32 0.10 10.35
CA PRO A 125 4.50 -0.05 11.18
C PRO A 125 4.51 -1.39 11.91
N ALA A 126 5.71 -1.92 12.11
CA ALA A 126 5.94 -3.15 12.89
C ALA A 126 5.37 -3.07 14.32
N GLY A 127 5.27 -1.87 14.90
CA GLY A 127 4.73 -1.67 16.26
C GLY A 127 3.23 -1.88 16.39
N ASP A 128 2.51 -2.08 15.28
CA ASP A 128 1.07 -2.35 15.26
C ASP A 128 0.78 -3.85 15.05
N ARG A 129 1.81 -4.68 14.86
CA ARG A 129 1.67 -6.10 14.49
C ARG A 129 1.58 -6.96 15.75
N TRP A 130 0.47 -7.65 15.94
CA TRP A 130 0.17 -8.40 17.15
C TRP A 130 0.58 -9.88 17.09
N ASP A 131 0.85 -10.42 15.89
CA ASP A 131 1.33 -11.78 15.70
C ASP A 131 2.69 -11.85 14.98
N LYS A 132 3.35 -13.00 15.04
CA LYS A 132 4.70 -13.16 14.45
C LYS A 132 4.72 -13.09 12.93
N LYS A 133 3.64 -13.49 12.26
CA LYS A 133 3.54 -13.53 10.81
C LYS A 133 3.35 -12.11 10.28
N SER A 134 2.38 -11.36 10.80
CA SER A 134 2.19 -9.94 10.47
C SER A 134 3.42 -9.10 10.79
N MET A 135 4.09 -9.39 11.92
CA MET A 135 5.37 -8.76 12.28
C MET A 135 6.48 -9.04 11.28
N ALA A 136 6.56 -10.24 10.71
CA ALA A 136 7.53 -10.51 9.66
C ALA A 136 7.15 -9.80 8.36
N GLU A 137 5.88 -9.91 7.95
CA GLU A 137 5.32 -9.31 6.74
C GLU A 137 5.50 -7.78 6.69
N SER A 138 5.43 -7.08 7.83
CA SER A 138 5.64 -5.62 7.87
C SER A 138 7.02 -5.17 7.39
N PHE A 139 8.02 -6.07 7.39
CA PHE A 139 9.37 -5.78 6.89
C PHE A 139 9.55 -6.05 5.38
N SER A 140 8.48 -6.42 4.66
CA SER A 140 8.49 -6.42 3.21
C SER A 140 8.85 -5.03 2.67
N LEU A 141 9.78 -4.94 1.71
CA LEU A 141 10.14 -3.68 1.07
C LEU A 141 8.97 -3.06 0.28
N ALA A 142 7.92 -3.83 -0.03
CA ALA A 142 6.69 -3.29 -0.60
C ALA A 142 5.97 -2.32 0.35
N ASN A 143 6.16 -2.46 1.67
CA ASN A 143 5.58 -1.61 2.71
C ASN A 143 6.50 -0.42 3.09
N VAL A 144 7.57 -0.18 2.34
CA VAL A 144 8.66 0.71 2.76
C VAL A 144 8.88 1.84 1.75
N VAL A 145 9.15 3.04 2.27
CA VAL A 145 9.62 4.19 1.49
C VAL A 145 10.96 4.72 2.02
N PRO A 146 11.74 5.43 1.19
CA PRO A 146 12.88 6.22 1.66
C PRO A 146 12.41 7.35 2.60
N GLN A 147 12.65 7.20 3.90
CA GLN A 147 12.23 8.19 4.89
C GLN A 147 13.43 8.86 5.54
N ASN A 148 13.37 10.18 5.70
CA ASN A 148 14.41 10.93 6.38
C ASN A 148 14.61 10.37 7.80
N PRO A 149 15.84 10.08 8.25
CA PRO A 149 16.07 9.46 9.55
C PRO A 149 15.54 10.27 10.74
N SER A 150 15.61 11.61 10.68
CA SER A 150 15.06 12.46 11.73
C SER A 150 13.52 12.41 11.74
N ASN A 151 12.91 12.37 10.56
CA ASN A 151 11.47 12.22 10.41
C ASN A 151 10.99 10.87 10.99
N ASN A 152 11.52 9.76 10.46
CA ASN A 152 11.16 8.39 10.82
C ASN A 152 11.28 8.12 12.32
N ARG A 153 12.45 8.43 12.89
CA ARG A 153 12.81 8.06 14.26
C ARG A 153 12.22 8.99 15.32
N ARG A 154 11.70 10.16 14.92
CA ARG A 154 11.19 11.18 15.85
C ARG A 154 9.72 11.48 15.59
N ILE A 155 9.42 12.52 14.80
CA ILE A 155 8.06 13.03 14.64
C ILE A 155 7.10 11.95 14.14
N TRP A 156 7.52 11.13 13.17
CA TRP A 156 6.69 10.07 12.64
C TRP A 156 6.38 8.98 13.67
N SER A 157 7.40 8.53 14.41
CA SER A 157 7.21 7.61 15.54
C SER A 157 6.27 8.17 16.62
N ARG A 158 6.33 9.48 16.92
CA ARG A 158 5.38 10.11 17.85
C ARG A 158 3.95 10.10 17.31
N ILE A 159 3.77 10.38 16.01
CA ILE A 159 2.47 10.31 15.33
C ILE A 159 1.90 8.90 15.38
N GLU A 160 2.70 7.87 15.07
CA GLU A 160 2.27 6.46 15.17
C GLU A 160 1.82 6.11 16.60
N GLN A 161 2.58 6.53 17.61
CA GLN A 161 2.20 6.33 19.01
C GLN A 161 0.91 7.06 19.39
N ALA A 162 0.70 8.27 18.86
CA ALA A 162 -0.53 9.02 19.12
C ALA A 162 -1.75 8.38 18.45
N VAL A 163 -1.61 7.83 17.25
CA VAL A 163 -2.67 7.08 16.58
C VAL A 163 -3.00 5.80 17.36
N ARG A 164 -1.99 5.05 17.84
CA ARG A 164 -2.22 3.89 18.72
C ARG A 164 -3.05 4.26 19.96
N ARG A 165 -2.71 5.36 20.64
CA ARG A 165 -3.50 5.86 21.78
C ARG A 165 -4.95 6.20 21.39
N LEU A 166 -5.16 6.82 20.23
CA LEU A 166 -6.52 7.09 19.75
C LEU A 166 -7.30 5.80 19.51
N VAL A 167 -6.67 4.75 18.97
CA VAL A 167 -7.30 3.42 18.80
C VAL A 167 -7.67 2.82 20.15
N GLU A 168 -6.75 2.82 21.12
CA GLU A 168 -7.02 2.35 22.49
C GLU A 168 -8.21 3.07 23.13
N GLU A 169 -8.31 4.40 22.95
CA GLU A 169 -9.40 5.21 23.49
C GLU A 169 -10.72 5.12 22.69
N SER A 170 -10.69 4.68 21.44
CA SER A 170 -11.87 4.64 20.53
C SER A 170 -12.35 3.23 20.20
N GLY A 171 -11.61 2.20 20.61
CA GLY A 171 -11.90 0.79 20.33
C GLY A 171 -11.32 0.32 18.99
N GLU A 172 -11.48 1.10 17.92
CA GLU A 172 -10.97 0.76 16.59
C GLU A 172 -10.71 1.98 15.72
N ALA A 173 -9.80 1.82 14.75
CA ALA A 173 -9.66 2.75 13.64
C ALA A 173 -9.23 2.06 12.35
N TYR A 174 -9.68 2.60 11.22
CA TYR A 174 -9.07 2.35 9.93
C TYR A 174 -7.99 3.41 9.68
N VAL A 175 -6.80 2.95 9.34
CA VAL A 175 -5.64 3.82 9.14
C VAL A 175 -5.08 3.57 7.75
N VAL A 176 -4.93 4.64 6.97
CA VAL A 176 -4.25 4.58 5.68
C VAL A 176 -3.01 5.47 5.74
N THR A 177 -1.88 4.91 5.36
CA THR A 177 -0.58 5.59 5.43
C THR A 177 0.08 5.55 4.06
N GLY A 178 0.69 6.64 3.63
CA GLY A 178 1.38 6.61 2.35
C GLY A 178 2.26 7.83 2.07
N PRO A 179 3.00 7.76 0.96
CA PRO A 179 3.77 8.88 0.44
C PRO A 179 2.93 9.88 -0.34
N ILE A 180 3.43 11.13 -0.39
CA ILE A 180 3.04 12.12 -1.39
C ILE A 180 4.29 12.51 -2.19
N PHE A 181 4.16 12.47 -3.52
CA PHE A 181 5.19 12.86 -4.47
C PHE A 181 4.76 14.14 -5.18
N SER A 182 5.34 15.28 -4.78
CA SER A 182 4.99 16.59 -5.32
C SER A 182 6.18 17.25 -6.00
N GLY A 183 5.92 18.03 -7.04
CA GLY A 183 6.95 18.77 -7.78
C GLY A 183 7.36 18.12 -9.10
N ARG A 184 8.21 18.81 -9.85
CA ARG A 184 8.64 18.40 -11.20
C ARG A 184 9.85 17.48 -11.21
N GLN A 185 10.69 17.57 -10.18
CA GLN A 185 11.90 16.77 -10.02
C GLN A 185 11.80 16.02 -8.69
N LEU A 186 11.67 14.70 -8.78
CA LEU A 186 11.62 13.83 -7.62
C LEU A 186 13.00 13.18 -7.45
N GLN A 187 13.46 13.14 -6.21
CA GLN A 187 14.68 12.44 -5.86
C GLN A 187 14.45 10.93 -5.90
N THR A 188 15.50 10.18 -6.24
CA THR A 188 15.49 8.72 -6.21
C THR A 188 16.73 8.20 -5.48
N ILE A 189 16.68 6.94 -5.02
CA ILE A 189 17.82 6.24 -4.43
C ILE A 189 18.09 4.92 -5.16
N GLY A 190 19.34 4.47 -5.11
CA GLY A 190 19.74 3.15 -5.60
C GLY A 190 19.71 2.99 -7.12
N GLU A 191 20.04 1.80 -7.57
CA GLU A 191 20.04 1.43 -9.00
C GLU A 191 18.62 1.27 -9.52
N SER A 192 17.71 0.80 -8.67
CA SER A 192 16.28 0.69 -9.01
C SER A 192 15.60 2.06 -9.14
N ARG A 193 16.27 3.16 -8.74
CA ARG A 193 15.71 4.52 -8.72
C ARG A 193 14.41 4.60 -7.91
N VAL A 194 14.43 4.05 -6.69
CA VAL A 194 13.28 4.11 -5.76
C VAL A 194 12.94 5.56 -5.46
N LEU A 195 11.68 5.94 -5.65
CA LEU A 195 11.25 7.33 -5.47
C LEU A 195 11.28 7.72 -3.98
N VAL A 196 11.88 8.87 -3.70
CA VAL A 196 11.86 9.49 -2.36
C VAL A 196 10.62 10.37 -2.26
N PRO A 197 9.71 10.11 -1.31
CA PRO A 197 8.53 10.95 -1.12
C PRO A 197 8.92 12.33 -0.61
N THR A 198 8.17 13.34 -1.03
CA THR A 198 8.31 14.71 -0.52
C THR A 198 7.66 14.89 0.84
N GLN A 199 6.54 14.19 1.06
CA GLN A 199 5.76 14.20 2.28
C GLN A 199 5.23 12.79 2.57
N LEU A 200 4.84 12.56 3.81
CA LEU A 200 4.12 11.39 4.26
C LEU A 200 2.78 11.81 4.82
N TYR A 201 1.76 10.98 4.64
CA TYR A 201 0.45 11.21 5.23
C TYR A 201 -0.02 9.99 6.02
N LYS A 202 -0.92 10.25 6.98
CA LYS A 202 -1.74 9.22 7.61
C LYS A 202 -3.18 9.72 7.72
N VAL A 203 -4.13 8.97 7.14
CA VAL A 203 -5.57 9.16 7.33
C VAL A 203 -6.02 8.24 8.44
N VAL A 204 -6.82 8.78 9.36
CA VAL A 204 -7.38 8.03 10.49
C VAL A 204 -8.88 8.21 10.46
N TYR A 205 -9.61 7.09 10.39
CA TYR A 205 -11.05 7.06 10.53
C TYR A 205 -11.44 6.17 11.70
N MET A 206 -12.16 6.75 12.67
CA MET A 206 -12.70 6.06 13.85
C MET A 206 -14.22 5.99 13.72
N PRO A 207 -14.81 4.86 13.30
CA PRO A 207 -16.25 4.72 13.09
C PRO A 207 -17.07 5.04 14.34
N GLN A 208 -16.65 4.53 15.50
CA GLN A 208 -17.37 4.70 16.77
C GLN A 208 -17.45 6.17 17.20
N ARG A 209 -16.40 6.94 16.90
CA ARG A 209 -16.34 8.39 17.19
C ARG A 209 -16.94 9.24 16.07
N LYS A 210 -17.31 8.65 14.93
CA LYS A 210 -17.71 9.36 13.71
C LYS A 210 -16.73 10.49 13.38
N LEU A 211 -15.43 10.16 13.44
CA LEU A 211 -14.35 11.11 13.28
C LEU A 211 -13.37 10.64 12.20
N ALA A 212 -13.11 11.47 11.21
CA ALA A 212 -12.08 11.26 10.20
C ALA A 212 -11.17 12.49 10.09
N PHE A 213 -9.86 12.28 9.96
CA PHE A 213 -8.90 13.34 9.72
C PHE A 213 -7.64 12.78 9.03
N ALA A 214 -6.80 13.69 8.55
CA ALA A 214 -5.48 13.35 8.03
C ALA A 214 -4.39 14.12 8.76
N VAL A 215 -3.19 13.54 8.83
CA VAL A 215 -1.96 14.24 9.19
C VAL A 215 -0.97 14.15 8.04
N VAL A 216 -0.22 15.23 7.82
CA VAL A 216 0.78 15.34 6.76
C VAL A 216 2.08 15.88 7.34
N VAL A 217 3.20 15.29 6.94
CA VAL A 217 4.55 15.63 7.42
C VAL A 217 5.52 15.68 6.25
N ASP A 218 6.34 16.73 6.17
CA ASP A 218 7.43 16.80 5.20
C ASP A 218 8.48 15.72 5.48
N ASN A 219 8.97 15.05 4.43
CA ASN A 219 10.01 14.03 4.52
C ASN A 219 11.42 14.65 4.66
N THR A 220 11.55 15.56 5.63
CA THR A 220 12.75 16.35 5.94
C THR A 220 13.04 16.27 7.44
N PRO A 221 14.19 16.80 7.91
CA PRO A 221 14.43 16.97 9.34
C PRO A 221 13.47 18.02 9.92
N THR A 222 12.29 17.59 10.37
CA THR A 222 11.26 18.44 10.96
C THR A 222 10.71 17.86 12.27
N ASN A 223 10.14 18.71 13.10
CA ASN A 223 9.30 18.35 14.24
C ASN A 223 7.84 18.80 14.05
N GLU A 224 7.50 19.35 12.89
CA GLU A 224 6.19 19.89 12.60
C GLU A 224 5.36 18.89 11.78
N TYR A 225 4.06 18.90 12.01
CA TYR A 225 3.08 18.20 11.22
C TYR A 225 1.86 19.11 11.03
N THR A 226 1.09 18.84 9.99
CA THR A 226 -0.17 19.55 9.75
C THR A 226 -1.34 18.59 9.85
N VAL A 227 -2.40 18.98 10.56
CA VAL A 227 -3.69 18.30 10.51
C VAL A 227 -4.47 18.83 9.30
N LYS A 228 -4.99 17.92 8.49
CA LYS A 228 -5.81 18.18 7.31
C LYS A 228 -7.16 17.50 7.43
N THR A 229 -8.16 18.04 6.74
CA THR A 229 -9.38 17.26 6.48
C THR A 229 -9.05 16.15 5.48
N VAL A 230 -9.93 15.15 5.36
CA VAL A 230 -9.75 14.09 4.35
C VAL A 230 -9.87 14.69 2.94
N HIS A 231 -10.81 15.61 2.71
CA HIS A 231 -10.94 16.29 1.41
C HIS A 231 -9.70 17.10 1.02
N GLU A 232 -9.06 17.79 1.96
CA GLU A 232 -7.80 18.48 1.70
C GLU A 232 -6.69 17.52 1.29
N LEU A 233 -6.60 16.36 1.96
CA LEU A 233 -5.64 15.34 1.58
C LEU A 233 -5.94 14.77 0.19
N GLU A 234 -7.20 14.47 -0.13
CA GLU A 234 -7.60 13.97 -1.45
C GLU A 234 -7.19 14.96 -2.56
N ALA A 235 -7.43 16.25 -2.34
CA ALA A 235 -7.08 17.32 -3.27
C ALA A 235 -5.56 17.44 -3.53
N MET A 236 -4.71 17.11 -2.56
CA MET A 236 -3.25 17.23 -2.69
C MET A 236 -2.51 15.93 -3.02
N SER A 237 -3.10 14.77 -2.73
CA SER A 237 -2.41 13.47 -2.85
C SER A 237 -2.70 12.72 -4.15
N GLY A 238 -3.80 13.04 -4.84
CA GLY A 238 -4.26 12.23 -5.96
C GLY A 238 -4.82 10.87 -5.52
N LEU A 239 -5.31 10.80 -4.29
CA LEU A 239 -6.04 9.66 -3.72
C LEU A 239 -7.50 10.04 -3.43
N GLN A 240 -8.37 9.05 -3.37
CA GLN A 240 -9.72 9.16 -2.84
C GLN A 240 -9.96 8.04 -1.82
N PHE A 241 -10.71 8.35 -0.77
CA PHE A 241 -11.04 7.44 0.33
C PHE A 241 -12.55 7.15 0.31
N PRO A 242 -13.04 6.31 -0.62
CA PRO A 242 -14.47 6.09 -0.79
C PRO A 242 -15.12 5.47 0.45
N GLY A 243 -14.41 4.60 1.19
CA GLY A 243 -14.92 3.96 2.40
C GLY A 243 -15.30 4.94 3.52
N ILE A 244 -14.70 6.13 3.57
CA ILE A 244 -15.01 7.11 4.61
C ILE A 244 -16.29 7.87 4.22
N PRO A 245 -17.32 7.95 5.10
CA PRO A 245 -18.52 8.72 4.82
C PRO A 245 -18.20 10.19 4.51
N ASP A 246 -18.77 10.70 3.42
CA ASP A 246 -18.49 12.04 2.90
C ASP A 246 -18.73 13.16 3.94
N SER A 247 -19.80 13.03 4.74
CA SER A 247 -20.14 13.97 5.82
C SER A 247 -19.07 14.09 6.91
N LEU A 248 -18.10 13.18 6.97
CA LEU A 248 -17.01 13.18 7.95
C LEU A 248 -15.71 13.74 7.37
N LYS A 249 -15.61 13.91 6.04
CA LYS A 249 -14.35 14.22 5.36
C LYS A 249 -13.87 15.66 5.53
N ASP A 250 -14.70 16.56 6.05
CA ASP A 250 -14.36 17.96 6.34
C ASP A 250 -14.07 18.26 7.82
N GLN A 251 -14.02 17.23 8.66
CA GLN A 251 -13.70 17.37 10.07
C GLN A 251 -12.22 17.72 10.30
N ARG A 252 -11.95 18.45 11.39
CA ARG A 252 -10.61 18.75 11.88
C ARG A 252 -10.49 18.46 13.36
N ILE A 253 -9.33 17.96 13.76
CA ILE A 253 -8.94 17.83 15.16
C ILE A 253 -8.00 18.98 15.53
N GLY A 254 -7.91 19.30 16.84
CA GLY A 254 -6.98 20.33 17.34
C GLY A 254 -5.51 19.92 17.34
N GLY A 255 -5.21 18.65 17.03
CA GLY A 255 -3.87 18.07 17.04
C GLY A 255 -3.84 16.67 17.65
N LEU A 256 -2.68 16.03 17.56
CA LEU A 256 -2.39 14.74 18.19
C LEU A 256 -1.71 14.95 19.55
N LYS A 257 -2.34 14.45 20.61
CA LYS A 257 -1.79 14.56 21.97
C LYS A 257 -0.44 13.84 22.07
N GLY A 258 0.59 14.54 22.54
CA GLY A 258 1.93 13.97 22.78
C GLY A 258 2.81 13.88 21.53
N VAL A 259 2.53 14.68 20.50
CA VAL A 259 3.33 14.81 19.26
C VAL A 259 3.98 16.17 19.22
#